data_AF-A0A1I4CE92-F1
#
_entry.id   AF-A0A1I4CE92-F1
#
_cell.length_a   1.000
_cell.length_b   1.000
_cell.length_c   1.000
_cell.angle_alpha   90.00
_cell.angle_beta   90.00
_cell.angle_gamma   90.00
#
_symmetry.space_group_name_H-M   'P 1'
#
loop_
_entity.id
_entity.type
_entity.pdbx_description
1 polymer ?
#
loop_
_entity_poly.entity_id
_entity_poly.type
_entity_poly.pdbx_seq_one_letter_code
_entity_poly.pdbx_strand_id
1 'polypeptide(L)'
;MTKKQSSTTPLEALADLRKLIRREGAEEAFAALRAVCNDSKAPAPARATAATSIFRAAGLFDKAEAEIDDKPLSEMSAEELQRFIRRGESVFAASEAKAKRRIPNDNAPDVFE
;
A
#
# COMPACT_ATOMS: atom_id res chain seq x y z
N MET A 1 36.00 17.59 -7.00
CA MET A 1 34.66 17.87 -6.43
C MET A 1 34.14 16.58 -5.80
N THR A 2 34.38 16.37 -4.51
CA THR A 2 33.91 15.20 -3.76
C THR A 2 32.55 15.51 -3.14
N LYS A 3 31.50 14.80 -3.58
CA LYS A 3 30.14 14.95 -3.03
C LYS A 3 30.17 14.63 -1.54
N LYS A 4 29.83 15.62 -0.73
CA LYS A 4 29.61 15.55 0.71
C LYS A 4 28.51 14.50 0.96
N GLN A 5 28.88 13.31 1.43
CA GLN A 5 27.89 12.30 1.82
C GLN A 5 27.11 12.89 3.01
N SER A 6 25.84 13.19 2.77
CA SER A 6 24.91 13.58 3.83
C SER A 6 24.81 12.44 4.83
N SER A 7 25.05 12.74 6.10
CA SER A 7 24.99 11.82 7.24
C SER A 7 23.54 11.41 7.54
N THR A 8 22.91 10.68 6.63
CA THR A 8 21.58 10.10 6.84
C THR A 8 21.75 8.87 7.72
N THR A 9 20.97 8.78 8.80
CA THR A 9 21.01 7.60 9.66
C THR A 9 20.49 6.38 8.89
N PRO A 10 20.95 5.15 9.21
CA PRO A 10 20.45 3.94 8.53
C PRO A 10 18.93 3.78 8.58
N LEU A 11 18.29 4.26 9.66
CA LEU A 11 16.83 4.23 9.82
C LEU A 11 16.13 5.19 8.86
N GLU A 12 16.64 6.41 8.69
CA GLU A 12 16.10 7.38 7.74
C GLU A 12 16.28 6.90 6.29
N ALA A 13 17.45 6.35 5.95
CA ALA A 13 17.71 5.79 4.62
C ALA A 13 16.73 4.65 4.26
N LEU A 14 16.44 3.77 5.23
CA LEU A 14 15.49 2.68 5.05
C LEU A 14 14.04 3.18 4.96
N ALA A 15 13.68 4.23 5.70
CA ALA A 15 12.36 4.85 5.59
C ALA A 15 12.15 5.49 4.20
N ASP A 16 13.16 6.16 3.66
CA ASP A 16 13.11 6.77 2.34
C ASP A 16 13.11 5.72 1.22
N LEU A 17 13.90 4.65 1.36
CA LEU A 17 13.84 3.52 0.44
C LEU A 17 12.44 2.88 0.40
N ARG A 18 11.79 2.71 1.56
CA ARG A 18 10.41 2.20 1.62
C ARG A 18 9.40 3.12 0.94
N LYS A 19 9.62 4.43 0.91
CA LYS A 19 8.75 5.36 0.17
C LYS A 19 8.96 5.18 -1.34
N LEU A 20 10.21 5.09 -1.79
CA LEU A 20 10.55 4.88 -3.20
C LEU A 20 10.02 3.53 -3.72
N ILE A 21 10.20 2.44 -2.96
CA ILE A 21 9.64 1.13 -3.31
C ILE A 21 8.13 1.19 -3.46
N ARG A 22 7.43 1.90 -2.57
CA ARG A 22 5.97 2.03 -2.65
C ARG A 22 5.48 2.90 -3.80
N ARG A 23 6.28 3.89 -4.23
CA ARG A 23 5.92 4.80 -5.33
C ARG A 23 6.27 4.22 -6.69
N GLU A 24 7.51 3.81 -6.87
CA GLU A 24 8.07 3.43 -8.18
C GLU A 24 8.34 1.92 -8.24
N GLY A 25 8.84 1.34 -7.15
CA GLY A 25 9.19 -0.07 -7.10
C GLY A 25 8.01 -1.02 -7.28
N ALA A 26 6.79 -0.59 -6.93
CA ALA A 26 5.59 -1.40 -7.08
C ALA A 26 5.20 -1.61 -8.55
N GLU A 27 5.31 -0.56 -9.38
CA GLU A 27 5.01 -0.63 -10.81
C GLU A 27 6.04 -1.51 -11.54
N GLU A 28 7.33 -1.30 -11.24
CA GLU A 28 8.43 -2.10 -11.80
C GLU A 28 8.36 -3.57 -11.36
N ALA A 29 8.04 -3.83 -10.09
CA ALA A 29 7.83 -5.20 -9.60
C ALA A 29 6.66 -5.87 -10.31
N PHE A 30 5.55 -5.18 -10.51
CA PHE A 30 4.42 -5.71 -11.27
C PHE A 30 4.80 -6.00 -12.72
N ALA A 31 5.51 -5.10 -13.39
CA ALA A 31 5.97 -5.29 -14.76
C ALA A 31 6.88 -6.53 -14.89
N ALA A 32 7.81 -6.70 -13.95
CA ALA A 32 8.69 -7.87 -13.90
C ALA A 32 7.91 -9.18 -13.69
N LEU A 33 6.99 -9.21 -12.73
CA LEU A 33 6.14 -10.38 -12.47
C LEU A 33 5.27 -10.73 -13.68
N ARG A 34 4.70 -9.71 -14.34
CA ARG A 34 3.93 -9.87 -15.57
C ARG A 34 4.78 -10.46 -16.71
N ALA A 35 6.03 -10.04 -16.84
CA ALA A 35 6.93 -10.60 -17.84
C ALA A 35 7.16 -12.10 -17.60
N VAL A 36 7.39 -12.51 -16.34
CA VAL A 36 7.54 -13.93 -15.96
C VAL A 36 6.28 -14.73 -16.27
N CYS A 37 5.09 -14.20 -15.95
CA CYS A 37 3.82 -14.88 -16.24
C CYS A 37 3.61 -15.13 -17.75
N ASN A 38 4.09 -14.22 -18.60
CA ASN A 38 3.94 -14.31 -20.06
C ASN A 38 5.08 -15.09 -20.74
N ASP A 39 6.16 -15.39 -20.03
CA ASP A 39 7.29 -16.14 -20.59
C ASP A 39 6.97 -17.64 -20.66
N SER A 40 6.82 -18.15 -21.88
CA SER A 40 6.58 -19.56 -22.14
C SER A 40 7.77 -20.46 -21.78
N LYS A 41 8.98 -19.89 -21.74
CA LYS A 41 10.22 -20.59 -21.36
C LYS A 41 10.48 -20.58 -19.85
N ALA A 42 9.78 -19.73 -19.10
CA ALA A 42 9.93 -19.70 -17.65
C ALA A 42 9.46 -21.03 -17.02
N PRO A 43 10.19 -21.58 -16.03
CA PRO A 43 9.77 -22.77 -15.32
C PRO A 43 8.39 -22.60 -14.68
N ALA A 44 7.59 -23.66 -14.69
CA ALA A 44 6.28 -23.69 -14.03
C ALA A 44 6.26 -23.11 -12.60
N PRO A 45 7.22 -23.43 -11.69
CA PRO A 45 7.22 -22.85 -10.35
C PRO A 45 7.44 -21.33 -10.32
N ALA A 46 8.23 -20.79 -11.26
CA ALA A 46 8.46 -19.35 -11.36
C ALA A 46 7.17 -18.60 -11.76
N ARG A 47 6.45 -19.13 -12.76
CA ARG A 47 5.15 -18.57 -13.18
C ARG A 47 4.10 -18.65 -12.07
N ALA A 48 4.02 -19.77 -11.37
CA ALA A 48 3.09 -19.95 -10.25
C ALA A 48 3.36 -18.94 -9.11
N THR A 49 4.64 -18.73 -8.79
CA THR A 49 5.06 -17.75 -7.78
C THR A 49 4.71 -16.34 -8.22
N ALA A 50 4.99 -15.98 -9.48
CA ALA A 50 4.68 -14.67 -10.02
C ALA A 50 3.17 -14.38 -10.00
N ALA A 51 2.36 -15.34 -10.45
CA ALA A 51 0.90 -15.24 -10.41
C ALA A 51 0.37 -15.07 -8.98
N THR A 52 0.88 -15.87 -8.03
CA THR A 52 0.47 -15.80 -6.62
C THR A 52 0.78 -14.43 -6.01
N SER A 53 1.97 -13.87 -6.29
CA SER A 53 2.36 -12.54 -5.82
C SER A 53 1.43 -11.45 -6.33
N ILE A 54 1.04 -11.51 -7.62
CA ILE A 54 0.08 -10.56 -8.21
C ILE A 54 -1.29 -10.68 -7.53
N PHE A 55 -1.80 -11.90 -7.35
CA PHE A 55 -3.11 -12.11 -6.71
C PHE A 55 -3.14 -11.63 -5.25
N ARG A 56 -2.06 -11.84 -4.49
CA ARG A 56 -1.93 -11.31 -3.12
C ARG A 56 -1.88 -9.78 -3.11
N ALA A 57 -1.10 -9.17 -4.01
CA ALA A 57 -1.01 -7.72 -4.11
C ALA A 57 -2.36 -7.06 -4.47
N ALA A 58 -3.20 -7.77 -5.22
CA ALA A 58 -4.55 -7.34 -5.59
C ALA A 58 -5.62 -7.68 -4.55
N GLY A 59 -5.27 -8.33 -3.44
CA GLY A 59 -6.22 -8.69 -2.37
C GLY A 59 -7.16 -9.86 -2.72
N LEU A 60 -6.94 -10.57 -3.84
CA LEU A 60 -7.85 -11.65 -4.28
C LEU A 60 -7.81 -12.88 -3.35
N PHE A 61 -6.82 -12.99 -2.47
CA PHE A 61 -6.71 -14.08 -1.50
C PHE A 61 -7.11 -13.69 -0.08
N ASP A 62 -7.44 -12.42 0.17
CA ASP A 62 -7.85 -11.96 1.49
C ASP A 62 -9.33 -12.28 1.72
N LYS A 63 -9.61 -13.54 2.08
CA LYS A 63 -10.96 -14.02 2.42
C LYS A 63 -11.53 -13.38 3.70
N ALA A 64 -10.69 -12.76 4.52
CA ALA A 64 -11.06 -12.32 5.86
C ALA A 64 -11.91 -11.03 5.89
N GLU A 65 -11.89 -10.20 4.83
CA GLU A 65 -12.64 -8.93 4.83
C GLU A 65 -14.11 -9.10 4.43
N ALA A 66 -14.45 -10.09 3.60
CA ALA A 66 -15.81 -10.26 3.09
C ALA A 66 -16.78 -10.88 4.12
N GLU A 67 -16.34 -11.84 4.94
CA GLU A 67 -17.23 -12.53 5.90
C GLU A 67 -17.65 -11.66 7.10
N ILE A 68 -16.85 -10.67 7.47
CA ILE A 68 -17.14 -9.81 8.62
C ILE A 68 -18.12 -8.68 8.26
N ASP A 69 -18.09 -8.18 7.01
CA ASP A 69 -18.94 -7.04 6.60
C ASP A 69 -20.42 -7.41 6.43
N ASP A 70 -20.75 -8.67 6.13
CA ASP A 70 -22.13 -9.10 5.89
C ASP A 70 -22.86 -9.60 7.15
N LYS A 71 -22.15 -9.76 8.27
CA LYS A 71 -22.75 -10.28 9.52
C LYS A 71 -23.44 -9.16 10.29
N PRO A 72 -24.71 -9.31 10.72
CA PRO A 72 -25.35 -8.31 11.56
C PRO A 72 -24.64 -8.18 12.91
N LEU A 73 -24.54 -6.96 13.44
CA LEU A 73 -23.81 -6.67 14.68
C LEU A 73 -24.26 -7.52 15.88
N SER A 74 -25.54 -7.91 15.91
CA SER A 74 -26.12 -8.77 16.94
C SER A 74 -25.61 -10.20 16.92
N GLU A 75 -25.03 -10.65 15.81
CA GLU A 75 -24.53 -12.02 15.64
C GLU A 75 -23.01 -12.11 15.73
N MET A 76 -22.32 -10.97 15.81
CA MET A 76 -20.87 -10.93 15.93
C MET A 76 -20.42 -11.40 17.33
N SER A 77 -19.37 -12.22 17.36
CA SER A 77 -18.68 -12.54 18.61
C SER A 77 -17.94 -11.32 19.16
N ALA A 78 -17.55 -11.36 20.44
CA ALA A 78 -16.79 -10.27 21.05
C ALA A 78 -15.47 -9.96 20.31
N GLU A 79 -14.81 -10.99 19.75
CA GLU A 79 -13.59 -10.82 18.96
C GLU A 79 -13.86 -10.19 17.59
N GLU A 80 -14.95 -10.58 16.94
CA GLU A 80 -15.40 -10.00 15.66
C GLU A 80 -15.78 -8.53 15.82
N LEU A 81 -16.51 -8.17 16.89
CA LEU A 81 -16.85 -6.79 17.22
C LEU A 81 -15.60 -5.93 17.46
N GLN A 82 -14.60 -6.44 18.19
CA GLN A 82 -13.35 -5.71 18.40
C GLN A 82 -12.60 -5.45 17.08
N ARG A 83 -12.60 -6.41 16.16
CA ARG A 83 -12.01 -6.23 14.81
C ARG A 83 -12.79 -5.21 14.00
N PHE A 84 -14.13 -5.25 14.06
CA PHE A 84 -15.01 -4.29 13.41
C PHE A 84 -14.75 -2.85 13.90
N ILE A 85 -14.65 -2.65 15.23
CA ILE A 85 -14.33 -1.36 15.84
C ILE A 85 -12.97 -0.85 15.38
N ARG A 86 -11.92 -1.68 15.49
CA ARG A 86 -10.55 -1.30 15.06
C ARG A 86 -10.50 -0.89 13.59
N ARG A 87 -11.25 -1.58 12.72
CA ARG A 87 -11.36 -1.22 11.30
C ARG A 87 -12.01 0.14 11.14
N GLY A 88 -13.15 0.39 11.79
CA GLY A 88 -13.83 1.68 11.78
C GLY A 88 -12.90 2.82 12.20
N GLU A 89 -12.22 2.67 13.33
CA GLU A 89 -11.25 3.65 13.84
C GLU A 89 -10.11 3.93 12.84
N SER A 90 -9.61 2.91 12.14
CA SER A 90 -8.55 3.08 11.14
C SER A 90 -9.00 3.91 9.92
N VAL A 91 -10.27 3.76 9.50
CA VAL A 91 -10.86 4.52 8.39
C VAL A 91 -11.05 5.99 8.79
N PHE A 92 -11.51 6.25 10.02
CA PHE A 92 -11.61 7.60 10.56
C PHE A 92 -10.24 8.28 10.69
N ALA A 93 -9.23 7.58 11.21
CA ALA A 93 -7.87 8.13 11.31
C ALA A 93 -7.27 8.45 9.92
N ALA A 94 -7.51 7.60 8.93
CA ALA A 94 -7.06 7.83 7.56
C ALA A 94 -7.80 9.00 6.87
N SER A 95 -9.09 9.20 7.16
CA SER A 95 -9.89 10.30 6.61
C SER A 95 -9.50 11.64 7.26
N GLU A 96 -9.26 11.69 8.57
CA GLU A 96 -8.74 12.87 9.26
C GLU A 96 -7.36 13.29 8.75
N ALA A 97 -6.46 12.32 8.53
CA ALA A 97 -5.13 12.59 7.99
C ALA A 97 -5.18 13.17 6.56
N LYS A 98 -6.14 12.75 5.74
CA LYS A 98 -6.38 13.32 4.41
C LYS A 98 -6.98 14.73 4.49
N ALA A 99 -7.89 14.99 5.42
CA ALA A 99 -8.49 16.31 5.63
C ALA A 99 -7.44 17.36 6.04
N LYS A 100 -6.53 17.03 6.96
CA LYS A 100 -5.44 17.93 7.39
C LYS A 100 -4.45 18.27 6.28
N ARG A 101 -4.23 17.37 5.31
CA ARG A 101 -3.35 17.60 4.14
C ARG A 101 -3.98 18.49 3.06
N ARG A 102 -5.30 18.70 3.09
CA ARG A 102 -6.05 19.48 2.09
C ARG A 102 -6.19 20.96 2.42
N ILE A 103 -5.68 21.43 3.57
CA ILE A 103 -5.66 22.87 3.88
C ILE A 103 -4.76 23.54 2.82
N PRO A 104 -5.30 24.36 1.90
CA PRO A 104 -4.50 25.03 0.88
C PRO A 104 -3.59 26.03 1.57
N ASN A 105 -2.33 26.07 1.16
CA ASN A 105 -1.45 27.17 1.54
C ASN A 105 -1.91 28.40 0.75
N ASP A 106 -2.63 29.32 1.39
CA ASP A 106 -3.18 30.58 0.82
C ASP A 106 -2.10 31.60 0.36
N ASN A 107 -0.86 31.15 0.15
CA ASN A 107 0.27 31.96 -0.33
C ASN A 107 0.71 31.49 -1.72
N ALA A 108 -0.22 31.36 -2.67
CA ALA A 108 0.12 31.35 -4.09
C ALA A 108 0.07 32.81 -4.59
N PRO A 109 1.16 33.39 -5.12
CA PRO A 109 1.07 34.69 -5.76
C PRO A 109 0.13 34.57 -6.97
N ASP A 110 -0.85 35.47 -7.07
CA ASP A 110 -1.70 35.63 -8.25
C ASP A 110 -0.80 35.88 -9.46
N VAL A 111 -0.74 34.89 -10.35
CA VAL A 111 -0.10 35.03 -11.67
C VAL A 111 -1.23 35.26 -12.67
N PHE A 112 -1.56 36.53 -12.90
CA PHE A 112 -2.30 36.96 -14.08
C PHE A 112 -1.38 37.84 -14.93
N GLU A 113 -1.19 37.44 -16.18
CA GLU A 113 -0.53 38.19 -17.27
C GLU A 113 -1.33 39.43 -17.68
#